data_AF-A0A1I7T4H0-F1
#
_entry.id   AF-A0A1I7T4H0-F1
#
_cell.length_a   1.000
_cell.length_b   1.000
_cell.length_c   1.000
_cell.angle_alpha   90.00
_cell.angle_beta   90.00
_cell.angle_gamma   90.00
#
_symmetry.space_group_name_H-M   'P 1'
#
loop_
_entity.id
_entity.type
_entity.pdbx_description
1 polymer ?
#
loop_
_entity_poly.entity_id
_entity_poly.type
_entity_poly.pdbx_seq_one_letter_code
_entity_poly.pdbx_strand_id
1 'polypeptide(L)'
;MSPQESEREVKPWVVRLILIIGGIFGAHRLYLKQIPEAFVFFSTFGVFLIGWFYDSFMFKYEVRNFNISVRENDKNKEKEKFKNGKLLTAQSKFVEFSFTRFLYSVLYGLYIGLATWLACTVTFGWTDINTIPFISVLSLGVTSGVYIIGQCGEQGRELSYIWLASFSSMFIMVRLVQTTVFRAIFFSTIVSTVIGNRSAKNKKRRHTWKHFLFYSSLFLMLLCVILVGCSRKITDKQVTATRPGTFRETISVGSLLRDRIFNPKNVYSFFKGNPIIEYHSKSHTSSNKKSKNNEKSRSFWYQVWSGELFDEITGAAHLTKIDWIELTTTFVVDVLRAESRVVDGSSTVEPFKWALWRIYLIHRFSSDPLISDDQLRAECRKWQKEQQLEKGKKENDFSMLAIRKGCSTLQL
;
A
#
# COMPACT_ATOMS: atom_id res chain seq x y z
N MET A 1 11.14 30.29 40.34
CA MET A 1 11.14 29.99 38.89
C MET A 1 12.24 30.82 38.28
N SER A 2 13.33 30.20 37.81
CA SER A 2 14.47 30.96 37.29
C SER A 2 14.15 31.52 35.89
N PRO A 3 14.70 32.69 35.49
CA PRO A 3 14.39 33.30 34.19
C PRO A 3 14.64 32.37 32.98
N GLN A 4 15.65 31.49 33.07
CA GLN A 4 16.00 30.48 32.06
C GLN A 4 14.97 29.35 31.89
N GLU A 5 14.07 29.16 32.85
CA GLU A 5 13.03 28.12 32.80
C GLU A 5 11.86 28.56 31.90
N SER A 6 11.55 29.87 31.88
CA SER A 6 10.45 30.45 31.09
C SER A 6 10.71 30.47 29.58
N GLU A 7 11.98 30.49 29.16
CA GLU A 7 12.37 30.61 27.76
C GLU A 7 12.35 29.25 27.01
N ARG A 8 12.41 28.13 27.74
CA ARG A 8 12.41 26.78 27.17
C ARG A 8 11.01 26.15 27.09
N GLU A 9 10.01 26.74 27.73
CA GLU A 9 8.64 26.25 27.70
C GLU A 9 7.96 26.55 26.36
N VAL A 10 7.29 25.54 25.81
CA VAL A 10 6.57 25.67 24.55
C VAL A 10 5.23 26.36 24.81
N LYS A 11 4.99 27.46 24.08
CA LYS A 11 3.74 28.22 24.14
C LYS A 11 2.67 27.57 23.25
N PRO A 12 1.45 27.27 23.75
CA PRO A 12 0.41 26.59 22.98
C PRO A 12 -0.02 27.32 21.70
N TRP A 13 -0.01 28.66 21.70
CA TRP A 13 -0.45 29.43 20.53
C TRP A 13 0.54 29.33 19.35
N VAL A 14 1.84 29.18 19.63
CA VAL A 14 2.88 28.98 18.59
C VAL A 14 2.66 27.63 17.91
N VAL A 15 2.39 26.59 18.69
CA VAL A 15 2.10 25.25 18.16
C VAL A 15 0.86 25.26 17.27
N ARG A 16 -0.18 26.00 17.67
CA ARG A 16 -1.39 26.17 16.85
C ARG A 16 -1.09 26.86 15.52
N LEU A 17 -0.27 27.91 15.51
CA LEU A 17 0.13 28.60 14.28
C LEU A 17 0.88 27.65 13.33
N ILE A 18 1.82 26.87 13.87
CA ILE A 18 2.59 25.87 13.11
C ILE A 18 1.67 24.76 12.58
N LEU A 19 0.66 24.33 13.35
CA LEU A 19 -0.31 23.32 12.92
C LEU A 19 -1.18 23.82 11.76
N ILE A 20 -1.51 25.11 11.70
CA ILE A 20 -2.28 25.67 10.58
C ILE A 20 -1.42 25.77 9.32
N ILE A 21 -0.19 26.29 9.43
CA ILE A 21 0.68 26.55 8.27
C ILE A 21 1.33 25.28 7.75
N GLY A 22 1.79 24.39 8.64
CA GLY A 22 2.60 23.22 8.32
C GLY A 22 2.08 21.91 8.91
N GLY A 23 0.85 21.88 9.42
CA GLY A 23 0.30 20.70 10.08
C GLY A 23 0.15 19.49 9.16
N ILE A 24 -0.15 19.70 7.87
CA ILE A 24 -0.24 18.61 6.87
C ILE A 24 1.10 17.88 6.72
N PHE A 25 2.22 18.59 6.89
CA PHE A 25 3.55 18.03 6.83
C PHE A 25 4.07 17.54 8.20
N GLY A 26 3.29 17.67 9.28
CA GLY A 26 3.70 17.27 10.63
C GLY A 26 4.67 18.25 11.32
N ALA A 27 4.73 19.51 10.89
CA ALA A 27 5.66 20.50 11.44
C ALA A 27 5.46 20.77 12.95
N HIS A 28 4.23 20.62 13.45
CA HIS A 28 3.92 20.77 14.88
C HIS A 28 4.59 19.70 15.75
N ARG A 29 4.68 18.46 15.25
CA ARG A 29 5.40 17.36 15.94
C ARG A 29 6.92 17.56 15.89
N LEU A 30 7.45 18.13 14.80
CA LEU A 30 8.86 18.53 14.73
C LEU A 30 9.20 19.59 15.78
N TYR A 31 8.31 20.58 15.96
CA TYR A 31 8.50 21.64 16.96
C TYR A 31 8.50 21.09 18.39
N LEU A 32 7.68 20.07 18.69
CA LEU A 32 7.68 19.32 19.95
C LEU A 32 8.87 18.34 20.09
N LYS A 33 9.84 18.36 19.16
CA LYS A 33 11.04 17.48 19.15
C LYS A 33 10.69 15.99 19.09
N GLN A 34 9.50 15.65 18.61
CA GLN A 34 9.02 14.30 18.38
C GLN A 34 9.38 13.85 16.96
N ILE A 35 10.68 13.71 16.68
CA ILE A 35 11.20 13.50 15.32
C ILE A 35 10.65 12.22 14.64
N PRO A 36 10.64 11.03 15.27
CA PRO A 36 10.12 9.83 14.63
C PRO A 36 8.62 9.92 14.34
N GLU A 37 7.85 10.51 15.24
CA GLU A 37 6.40 10.68 15.12
C GLU A 37 6.06 11.70 14.01
N ALA A 38 6.86 12.76 13.88
CA ALA A 38 6.74 13.71 12.79
C ALA A 38 7.04 13.07 11.42
N PHE A 39 8.05 12.20 11.34
CA PHE A 39 8.35 11.48 10.11
C PHE A 39 7.22 10.51 9.72
N VAL A 40 6.69 9.75 10.68
CA VAL A 40 5.53 8.86 10.44
C VAL A 40 4.31 9.66 10.00
N PHE A 41 4.09 10.84 10.58
CA PHE A 41 3.03 11.74 10.16
C PHE A 41 3.25 12.22 8.72
N PHE A 42 4.47 12.65 8.38
CA PHE A 42 4.83 13.09 7.04
C PHE A 42 4.66 11.97 6.00
N SER A 43 5.17 10.77 6.28
CA SER A 43 5.12 9.64 5.33
C SER A 43 3.71 9.12 5.08
N THR A 44 2.80 9.28 6.06
CA THR A 44 1.40 8.87 5.95
C THR A 44 0.45 10.03 5.58
N PHE A 45 0.96 11.26 5.43
CA PHE A 45 0.15 12.48 5.36
C PHE A 45 -0.90 12.57 6.49
N GLY A 46 -0.52 12.14 7.70
CA GLY A 46 -1.39 12.08 8.87
C GLY A 46 -2.56 11.08 8.72
N VAL A 47 -2.39 10.04 7.88
CA VAL A 47 -3.38 9.03 7.46
C VAL A 47 -4.65 9.66 6.87
N PHE A 48 -4.48 10.39 5.76
CA PHE A 48 -5.54 11.14 5.06
C PHE A 48 -6.14 12.29 5.87
N LEU A 49 -5.30 13.14 6.47
CA LEU A 49 -5.69 14.36 7.21
C LEU A 49 -6.50 14.14 8.49
N ILE A 50 -6.88 12.90 8.82
CA ILE A 50 -7.56 12.57 10.07
C ILE A 50 -6.66 12.89 11.27
N GLY A 51 -5.36 12.59 11.17
CA GLY A 51 -4.39 12.93 12.21
C GLY A 51 -4.24 14.44 12.40
N TRP A 52 -4.31 15.23 11.32
CA TRP A 52 -4.30 16.68 11.41
C TRP A 52 -5.55 17.21 12.14
N PHE A 53 -6.72 16.63 11.84
CA PHE A 53 -7.96 16.97 12.52
C PHE A 53 -7.93 16.61 14.01
N TYR A 54 -7.45 15.41 14.36
CA TYR A 54 -7.28 14.97 15.74
C TYR A 54 -6.34 15.89 16.52
N ASP A 55 -5.18 16.23 15.94
CA ASP A 55 -4.19 17.09 16.58
C ASP A 55 -4.72 18.53 16.79
N SER A 56 -5.63 19.01 15.93
CA SER A 56 -6.28 20.32 16.08
C SER A 56 -7.05 20.47 17.40
N PHE A 57 -7.65 19.38 17.91
CA PHE A 57 -8.31 19.36 19.21
C PHE A 57 -7.35 19.02 20.34
N MET A 58 -6.41 18.10 20.13
CA MET A 58 -5.60 17.52 21.21
C MET A 58 -4.28 18.26 21.50
N PHE A 59 -3.89 19.26 20.70
CA PHE A 59 -2.59 19.94 20.85
C PHE A 59 -2.34 20.53 22.26
N LYS A 60 -3.37 21.00 22.97
CA LYS A 60 -3.22 21.57 24.33
C LYS A 60 -2.69 20.52 25.31
N TYR A 61 -3.15 19.28 25.17
CA TYR A 61 -2.70 18.17 26.00
C TYR A 61 -1.26 17.79 25.65
N GLU A 62 -0.92 17.71 24.36
CA GLU A 62 0.44 17.39 23.92
C GLU A 62 1.48 18.43 24.41
N VAL A 63 1.17 19.73 24.29
CA VAL A 63 2.05 20.81 24.77
C VAL A 63 2.23 20.75 26.28
N ARG A 64 1.15 20.50 27.03
CA ARG A 64 1.22 20.35 28.49
C ARG A 64 2.12 19.17 28.86
N ASN A 65 1.93 18.03 28.21
CA ASN A 65 2.72 16.83 28.47
C ASN A 65 4.21 17.03 28.13
N PHE A 66 4.50 17.74 27.03
CA PHE A 66 5.86 18.11 26.68
C PHE A 66 6.53 19.03 27.70
N ASN A 67 5.83 20.06 28.18
CA ASN A 67 6.41 20.96 29.19
C ASN A 67 6.64 20.22 30.52
N ILE A 68 5.78 19.28 30.91
CA ILE A 68 5.98 18.41 32.07
C ILE A 68 7.25 17.56 31.89
N SER A 69 7.43 16.91 30.74
CA SER A 69 8.61 16.07 30.48
C SER A 69 9.92 16.87 30.42
N VAL A 70 9.88 18.12 29.97
CA VAL A 70 11.04 19.03 30.04
C VAL A 70 11.43 19.31 31.49
N ARG A 71 10.46 19.63 32.36
CA ARG A 71 10.70 19.89 33.79
C ARG A 71 11.23 18.66 34.52
N GLU A 72 10.67 17.48 34.25
CA GLU A 72 11.15 16.22 34.83
C GLU A 72 12.58 15.88 34.39
N ASN A 73 12.90 16.11 33.12
CA ASN A 73 14.25 15.90 32.59
C ASN A 73 15.28 16.82 33.27
N ASP A 74 14.93 18.09 33.53
CA ASP A 74 15.81 19.03 34.21
C ASP A 74 16.01 18.63 35.69
N LYS A 75 14.96 18.24 36.40
CA LYS A 75 15.06 17.68 37.77
C LYS A 75 15.92 16.41 37.81
N ASN A 76 15.78 15.53 36.83
CA ASN A 76 16.58 14.30 36.75
C ASN A 76 18.04 14.59 36.42
N LYS A 77 18.34 15.60 35.57
CA LYS A 77 19.72 16.04 35.33
C LYS A 77 20.37 16.63 36.58
N GLU A 78 19.62 17.39 37.38
CA GLU A 78 20.11 17.86 38.67
C GLU A 78 20.40 16.66 39.59
N LYS A 79 19.46 15.71 39.72
CA LYS A 79 19.68 14.48 40.48
C LYS A 79 20.86 13.64 39.97
N GLU A 80 21.10 13.58 38.67
CA GLU A 80 22.27 12.91 38.06
C GLU A 80 23.57 13.72 38.21
N LYS A 81 23.52 15.04 38.42
CA LYS A 81 24.69 15.80 38.88
C LYS A 81 25.01 15.48 40.35
N PHE A 82 24.00 15.23 41.18
CA PHE A 82 24.17 14.87 42.59
C PHE A 82 24.48 13.39 42.81
N LYS A 83 23.90 12.49 42.02
CA LYS A 83 24.32 11.10 41.89
C LYS A 83 25.45 11.08 40.87
N ASN A 84 26.69 11.26 41.31
CA ASN A 84 27.84 10.43 40.91
C ASN A 84 29.18 11.03 41.37
N GLY A 85 29.61 10.64 42.57
CA GLY A 85 30.99 10.15 42.72
C GLY A 85 31.17 8.71 42.20
N LYS A 86 30.10 7.99 41.83
CA LYS A 86 30.16 6.62 41.29
C LYS A 86 29.14 6.37 40.19
N LEU A 87 29.62 5.88 39.05
CA LEU A 87 28.89 5.63 37.81
C LEU A 87 27.83 4.52 37.98
N LEU A 88 26.58 4.90 38.34
CA LEU A 88 25.46 3.97 38.22
C LEU A 88 25.17 3.77 36.73
N THR A 89 25.57 2.62 36.22
CA THR A 89 25.15 2.09 34.93
C THR A 89 23.63 2.25 34.83
N ALA A 90 23.18 3.00 33.83
CA ALA A 90 21.78 3.29 33.57
C ALA A 90 20.99 1.98 33.53
N GLN A 91 20.38 1.62 34.65
CA GLN A 91 19.51 0.45 34.76
C GLN A 91 18.29 0.79 33.92
N SER A 92 18.33 0.37 32.64
CA SER A 92 17.28 0.63 31.68
C SER A 92 16.02 -0.06 32.21
N LYS A 93 15.11 0.72 32.78
CA LYS A 93 13.80 0.22 33.16
C LYS A 93 13.17 -0.40 31.91
N PHE A 94 12.74 -1.65 32.05
CA PHE A 94 11.91 -2.30 31.02
C PHE A 94 10.67 -1.45 30.79
N VAL A 95 10.29 -1.33 29.53
CA VAL A 95 9.11 -0.58 29.11
C VAL A 95 7.88 -1.46 29.27
N GLU A 96 6.80 -0.89 29.82
CA GLU A 96 5.51 -1.57 29.89
C GLU A 96 4.91 -1.77 28.49
N PHE A 97 4.27 -2.92 28.30
CA PHE A 97 3.65 -3.26 27.03
C PHE A 97 2.43 -2.36 26.77
N SER A 98 2.42 -1.71 25.61
CA SER A 98 1.29 -0.89 25.14
C SER A 98 0.73 -1.49 23.86
N PHE A 99 -0.54 -1.91 23.91
CA PHE A 99 -1.23 -2.51 22.77
C PHE A 99 -1.37 -1.53 21.59
N THR A 100 -1.62 -0.25 21.85
CA THR A 100 -1.75 0.77 20.79
C THR A 100 -0.46 0.93 20.00
N ARG A 101 0.70 0.97 20.68
CA ARG A 101 2.01 1.03 20.02
C ARG A 101 2.36 -0.24 19.27
N PHE A 102 1.97 -1.40 19.81
CA PHE A 102 2.10 -2.67 19.11
C PHE A 102 1.33 -2.61 17.77
N LEU A 103 0.08 -2.19 17.80
CA LEU A 103 -0.75 -2.07 16.61
C LEU A 103 -0.17 -1.07 15.59
N TYR A 104 0.24 0.12 16.02
CA TYR A 104 0.87 1.11 15.13
C TYR A 104 2.17 0.59 14.51
N SER A 105 2.96 -0.18 15.26
CA SER A 105 4.20 -0.78 14.77
C SER A 105 3.93 -1.81 13.67
N VAL A 106 2.91 -2.66 13.85
CA VAL A 106 2.51 -3.65 12.84
C VAL A 106 1.96 -2.95 11.60
N LEU A 107 1.03 -2.01 11.75
CA LEU A 107 0.40 -1.30 10.62
C LEU A 107 1.42 -0.50 9.80
N TYR A 108 2.32 0.24 10.46
CA TYR A 108 3.34 1.03 9.77
C TYR A 108 4.44 0.14 9.17
N GLY A 109 4.82 -0.95 9.85
CA GLY A 109 5.71 -1.97 9.30
C GLY A 109 5.15 -2.61 8.02
N LEU A 110 3.85 -2.94 8.02
CA LEU A 110 3.13 -3.44 6.85
C LEU A 110 3.14 -2.40 5.73
N TYR A 111 2.81 -1.15 6.03
CA TYR A 111 2.81 -0.05 5.05
C TYR A 111 4.17 0.11 4.33
N ILE A 112 5.26 0.21 5.08
CA ILE A 112 6.61 0.35 4.48
C ILE A 112 7.04 -0.95 3.77
N GLY A 113 6.67 -2.12 4.31
CA GLY A 113 6.92 -3.41 3.64
C GLY A 113 6.24 -3.51 2.28
N LEU A 114 4.97 -3.10 2.18
CA LEU A 114 4.20 -3.07 0.94
C LEU A 114 4.73 -2.03 -0.05
N ALA A 115 5.12 -0.85 0.42
CA ALA A 115 5.77 0.16 -0.42
C ALA A 115 7.10 -0.36 -0.99
N THR A 116 7.89 -1.07 -0.17
CA THR A 116 9.14 -1.71 -0.61
C THR A 116 8.89 -2.81 -1.65
N TRP A 117 7.87 -3.64 -1.42
CA TRP A 117 7.44 -4.65 -2.39
C TRP A 117 7.06 -4.03 -3.73
N LEU A 118 6.23 -2.99 -3.70
CA LEU A 118 5.79 -2.29 -4.89
C LEU A 118 6.97 -1.65 -5.62
N ALA A 119 7.92 -1.06 -4.89
CA ALA A 119 9.14 -0.54 -5.49
C ALA A 119 9.93 -1.63 -6.22
N CYS A 120 10.18 -2.80 -5.60
CA CYS A 120 10.94 -3.90 -6.20
C CYS A 120 10.29 -4.49 -7.46
N THR A 121 8.98 -4.72 -7.42
CA THR A 121 8.24 -5.26 -8.58
C THR A 121 8.28 -4.32 -9.77
N VAL A 122 8.21 -3.02 -9.50
CA VAL A 122 8.12 -1.97 -10.49
C VAL A 122 9.49 -1.62 -11.12
N THR A 123 10.58 -1.58 -10.34
CA THR A 123 11.93 -1.32 -10.88
C THR A 123 12.57 -2.53 -11.52
N PHE A 124 12.57 -3.66 -10.82
CA PHE A 124 13.35 -4.82 -11.25
C PHE A 124 12.49 -5.85 -11.99
N GLY A 125 11.17 -5.70 -12.01
CA GLY A 125 10.28 -6.72 -12.57
C GLY A 125 10.38 -8.04 -11.83
N TRP A 126 10.80 -8.02 -10.56
CA TRP A 126 10.93 -9.24 -9.76
C TRP A 126 9.55 -9.79 -9.43
N THR A 127 9.07 -10.69 -10.28
CA THR A 127 7.90 -11.53 -10.04
C THR A 127 8.28 -12.80 -9.27
N ASP A 128 9.56 -13.18 -9.30
CA ASP A 128 10.07 -14.37 -8.62
C ASP A 128 10.33 -14.10 -7.13
N ILE A 129 9.27 -14.33 -6.35
CA ILE A 129 9.20 -14.17 -4.90
C ILE A 129 10.28 -15.00 -4.17
N ASN A 130 10.75 -16.07 -4.80
CA ASN A 130 11.71 -16.99 -4.20
C ASN A 130 13.14 -16.44 -4.14
N THR A 131 13.48 -15.37 -4.86
CA THR A 131 14.88 -14.91 -4.86
C THR A 131 15.31 -14.39 -3.47
N ILE A 132 16.47 -14.85 -2.98
CA ILE A 132 17.03 -14.38 -1.70
C ILE A 132 17.20 -12.85 -1.66
N PRO A 133 17.70 -12.16 -2.71
CA PRO A 133 17.82 -10.71 -2.67
C PRO A 133 16.46 -10.01 -2.48
N PHE A 134 15.37 -10.52 -3.05
CA PHE A 134 14.03 -9.97 -2.84
C PHE A 134 13.59 -10.09 -1.38
N ILE A 135 13.77 -11.27 -0.77
CA ILE A 135 13.46 -11.50 0.65
C ILE A 135 14.27 -10.55 1.54
N SER A 136 15.55 -10.35 1.26
CA SER A 136 16.42 -9.44 2.02
C SER A 136 15.95 -7.99 1.95
N VAL A 137 15.64 -7.49 0.75
CA VAL A 137 15.18 -6.09 0.55
C VAL A 137 13.82 -5.86 1.23
N LEU A 138 12.87 -6.80 1.08
CA LEU A 138 11.58 -6.74 1.76
C LEU A 138 11.71 -6.72 3.30
N SER A 139 12.59 -7.57 3.83
CA SER A 139 12.84 -7.65 5.27
C SER A 139 13.46 -6.35 5.80
N LEU A 140 14.32 -5.69 5.03
CA LEU A 140 14.84 -4.36 5.37
C LEU A 140 13.73 -3.30 5.39
N GLY A 141 12.81 -3.35 4.43
CA GLY A 141 11.61 -2.50 4.42
C GLY A 141 10.77 -2.65 5.69
N VAL A 142 10.37 -3.89 6.02
CA VAL A 142 9.61 -4.20 7.25
C VAL A 142 10.37 -3.76 8.51
N THR A 143 11.66 -4.08 8.59
CA THR A 143 12.52 -3.71 9.71
C THR A 143 12.57 -2.20 9.90
N SER A 144 12.71 -1.44 8.81
CA SER A 144 12.77 0.02 8.86
C SER A 144 11.47 0.62 9.41
N GLY A 145 10.30 0.11 9.00
CA GLY A 145 9.01 0.56 9.51
C GLY A 145 8.83 0.26 11.01
N VAL A 146 9.08 -0.97 11.43
CA VAL A 146 8.97 -1.39 12.84
C VAL A 146 9.97 -0.65 13.73
N TYR A 147 11.20 -0.41 13.23
CA TYR A 147 12.24 0.31 13.96
C TYR A 147 11.87 1.78 14.18
N ILE A 148 11.32 2.46 13.16
CA ILE A 148 10.92 3.86 13.25
C ILE A 148 9.83 4.08 14.31
N ILE A 149 8.79 3.23 14.32
CA ILE A 149 7.76 3.28 15.37
C ILE A 149 8.34 2.91 16.73
N GLY A 150 9.25 1.94 16.77
CA GLY A 150 9.91 1.53 18.00
C GLY A 150 10.79 2.58 18.65
N GLN A 151 11.13 3.62 17.90
CA GLN A 151 11.89 4.76 18.34
C GLN A 151 11.00 5.95 18.76
N CYS A 152 9.67 5.83 18.59
CA CYS A 152 8.69 6.81 19.07
C CYS A 152 8.58 6.78 20.60
N GLY A 153 8.31 7.94 21.20
CA GLY A 153 8.53 8.15 22.63
C GLY A 153 10.01 8.05 23.03
N GLU A 154 10.31 8.25 24.32
CA GLU A 154 11.68 8.19 24.86
C GLU A 154 12.24 6.74 24.95
N GLN A 155 11.89 5.90 23.98
CA GLN A 155 12.20 4.48 23.91
C GLN A 155 13.18 4.22 22.77
N GLY A 156 14.06 3.25 22.96
CA GLY A 156 14.93 2.71 21.93
C GLY A 156 14.74 1.22 21.82
N ARG A 157 14.75 0.72 20.58
CA ARG A 157 14.83 -0.70 20.27
C ARG A 157 16.13 -0.96 19.53
N GLU A 158 16.65 -2.16 19.68
CA GLU A 158 17.86 -2.57 18.96
C GLU A 158 17.47 -3.06 17.55
N LEU A 159 18.09 -2.47 16.53
CA LEU A 159 17.78 -2.73 15.11
C LEU A 159 18.08 -4.18 14.71
N SER A 160 19.15 -4.77 15.25
CA SER A 160 19.63 -6.11 14.87
C SER A 160 18.63 -7.21 15.17
N TYR A 161 17.96 -7.17 16.33
CA TYR A 161 16.94 -8.16 16.68
C TYR A 161 15.71 -8.07 15.79
N ILE A 162 15.29 -6.85 15.44
CA ILE A 162 14.15 -6.62 14.55
C ILE A 162 14.47 -7.15 13.15
N TRP A 163 15.68 -6.88 12.66
CA TRP A 163 16.12 -7.36 11.35
C TRP A 163 16.21 -8.89 11.30
N LEU A 164 16.84 -9.51 12.29
CA LEU A 164 16.97 -10.97 12.36
C LEU A 164 15.59 -11.64 12.42
N ALA A 165 14.66 -11.06 13.19
CA ALA A 165 13.29 -11.52 13.30
C ALA A 165 12.53 -11.39 11.97
N SER A 166 12.64 -10.23 11.31
CA SER A 166 11.95 -9.98 10.05
C SER A 166 12.49 -10.88 8.93
N PHE A 167 13.81 -10.99 8.80
CA PHE A 167 14.45 -11.80 7.78
C PHE A 167 14.17 -13.30 7.96
N SER A 168 14.32 -13.84 9.17
CA SER A 168 14.03 -15.26 9.44
C SER A 168 12.57 -15.61 9.21
N SER A 169 11.63 -14.80 9.70
CA SER A 169 10.20 -15.02 9.48
C SER A 169 9.79 -14.88 8.01
N MET A 170 10.33 -13.89 7.29
CA MET A 170 10.08 -13.72 5.85
C MET A 170 10.63 -14.92 5.07
N PHE A 171 11.85 -15.37 5.38
CA PHE A 171 12.47 -16.51 4.75
C PHE A 171 11.64 -17.79 4.95
N ILE A 172 11.18 -18.06 6.17
CA ILE A 172 10.34 -19.21 6.49
C ILE A 172 9.00 -19.13 5.73
N MET A 173 8.32 -17.99 5.78
CA MET A 173 7.00 -17.81 5.17
C MET A 173 7.03 -17.93 3.64
N VAL A 174 8.08 -17.43 3.00
CA VAL A 174 8.24 -17.49 1.55
C VAL A 174 8.77 -18.85 1.09
N ARG A 175 9.84 -19.37 1.71
CA ARG A 175 10.54 -20.57 1.21
C ARG A 175 9.96 -21.89 1.70
N LEU A 176 9.55 -21.95 2.97
CA LEU A 176 9.08 -23.20 3.57
C LEU A 176 7.57 -23.34 3.46
N VAL A 177 6.84 -22.28 3.83
CA VAL A 177 5.36 -22.30 3.86
C VAL A 177 4.75 -21.98 2.49
N GLN A 178 5.53 -21.39 1.57
CA GLN A 178 5.08 -21.00 0.22
C GLN A 178 3.83 -20.09 0.26
N THR A 179 3.81 -19.16 1.21
CA THR A 179 2.72 -18.19 1.34
C THR A 179 2.87 -17.03 0.36
N THR A 180 1.76 -16.31 0.13
CA THR A 180 1.79 -15.07 -0.65
C THR A 180 2.64 -14.00 0.04
N VAL A 181 3.22 -13.09 -0.75
CA VAL A 181 4.10 -12.02 -0.24
C VAL A 181 3.38 -11.16 0.81
N PHE A 182 2.11 -10.82 0.57
CA PHE A 182 1.31 -10.03 1.50
C PHE A 182 1.20 -10.71 2.88
N ARG A 183 0.92 -12.02 2.91
CA ARG A 183 0.86 -12.80 4.14
C ARG A 183 2.24 -12.89 4.80
N ALA A 184 3.29 -13.12 4.01
CA ALA A 184 4.66 -13.17 4.53
C ALA A 184 5.08 -11.85 5.17
N ILE A 185 4.78 -10.70 4.54
CA ILE A 185 5.01 -9.36 5.12
C ILE A 185 4.22 -9.19 6.41
N PHE A 186 2.92 -9.52 6.41
CA PHE A 186 2.09 -9.41 7.61
C PHE A 186 2.64 -10.22 8.78
N PHE A 187 2.92 -11.51 8.60
CA PHE A 187 3.52 -12.33 9.65
C PHE A 187 4.91 -11.83 10.08
N SER A 188 5.74 -11.41 9.13
CA SER A 188 7.07 -10.86 9.43
C SER A 188 7.00 -9.59 10.27
N THR A 189 6.02 -8.70 10.01
CA THR A 189 5.81 -7.48 10.80
C THR A 189 5.35 -7.77 12.23
N ILE A 190 4.52 -8.80 12.44
CA ILE A 190 4.08 -9.24 13.77
C ILE A 190 5.28 -9.79 14.55
N VAL A 191 6.01 -10.75 13.97
CA VAL A 191 7.15 -11.40 14.64
C VAL A 191 8.25 -10.39 14.98
N SER A 192 8.58 -9.51 14.04
CA SER A 192 9.57 -8.44 14.27
C SER A 192 9.11 -7.40 15.29
N THR A 193 7.82 -7.09 15.36
CA THR A 193 7.27 -6.19 16.40
C THR A 193 7.30 -6.84 17.78
N VAL A 194 6.95 -8.12 17.91
CA VAL A 194 7.02 -8.86 19.19
C VAL A 194 8.46 -8.89 19.71
N ILE A 195 9.41 -9.28 18.86
CA ILE A 195 10.84 -9.36 19.22
C ILE A 195 11.40 -7.97 19.49
N GLY A 196 11.02 -6.96 18.69
CA GLY A 196 11.40 -5.57 18.89
C GLY A 196 10.91 -5.01 20.24
N ASN A 197 9.67 -5.29 20.62
CA ASN A 197 9.10 -4.86 21.90
C ASN A 197 9.84 -5.50 23.08
N ARG A 198 10.24 -6.76 22.96
CA ARG A 198 11.05 -7.44 23.99
C ARG A 198 12.43 -6.79 24.18
N SER A 199 12.95 -6.13 23.15
CA SER A 199 14.21 -5.38 23.19
C SER A 199 14.06 -3.93 23.65
N ALA A 200 12.84 -3.48 24.00
CA ALA A 200 12.58 -2.08 24.32
C ALA A 200 13.27 -1.63 25.61
N LYS A 201 14.02 -0.54 25.52
CA LYS A 201 14.70 0.12 26.64
C LYS A 201 14.39 1.61 26.62
N ASN A 202 14.25 2.23 27.78
CA ASN A 202 14.20 3.69 27.84
C ASN A 202 15.56 4.27 27.43
N LYS A 203 15.57 5.11 26.39
CA LYS A 203 16.79 5.70 25.82
C LYS A 203 16.65 7.21 25.78
N LYS A 204 17.52 7.90 26.52
CA LYS A 204 17.54 9.38 26.60
C LYS A 204 18.07 10.08 25.33
N ARG A 205 18.51 9.33 24.31
CA ARG A 205 19.16 9.92 23.13
C ARG A 205 18.11 10.60 22.25
N ARG A 206 18.12 11.93 22.23
CA ARG A 206 17.22 12.73 21.39
C ARG A 206 17.65 12.68 19.93
N HIS A 207 16.71 12.37 19.05
CA HIS A 207 16.88 12.51 17.61
C HIS A 207 16.97 13.98 17.25
N THR A 208 17.95 14.32 16.43
CA THR A 208 18.10 15.65 15.84
C THR A 208 17.32 15.76 14.54
N TRP A 209 17.10 17.00 14.07
CA TRP A 209 16.46 17.27 12.77
C TRP A 209 17.20 16.63 11.58
N LYS A 210 18.50 16.33 11.71
CA LYS A 210 19.26 15.59 10.69
C LYS A 210 18.67 14.20 10.43
N HIS A 211 18.16 13.52 11.46
CA HIS A 211 17.52 12.21 11.28
C HIS A 211 16.18 12.35 10.53
N PHE A 212 15.42 13.41 10.79
CA PHE A 212 14.19 13.69 10.05
C PHE A 212 14.46 13.83 8.55
N LEU A 213 15.46 14.66 8.19
CA LEU A 213 15.83 14.88 6.80
C LEU A 213 16.32 13.59 6.13
N PHE A 214 17.12 12.78 6.85
CA PHE A 214 17.59 11.50 6.36
C PHE A 214 16.43 10.53 6.04
N TYR A 215 15.51 10.32 7.00
CA TYR A 215 14.37 9.42 6.79
C TYR A 215 13.42 9.94 5.71
N SER A 216 13.16 11.25 5.68
CA SER A 216 12.31 11.88 4.67
C SER A 216 12.90 11.77 3.27
N SER A 217 14.21 11.96 3.13
CA SER A 217 14.92 11.80 1.85
C SER A 217 14.85 10.34 1.35
N LEU A 218 15.09 9.37 2.23
CA LEU A 218 15.01 7.95 1.87
C LEU A 218 13.60 7.54 1.47
N PHE A 219 12.57 8.06 2.15
CA PHE A 219 11.18 7.83 1.80
C PHE A 219 10.77 8.49 0.48
N LEU A 220 11.19 9.74 0.24
CA LEU A 220 10.96 10.43 -1.03
C LEU A 220 11.63 9.70 -2.19
N MET A 221 12.86 9.20 -2.00
CA MET A 221 13.53 8.35 -2.99
C MET A 221 12.70 7.09 -3.29
N LEU A 222 12.17 6.40 -2.26
CA LEU A 222 11.29 5.25 -2.44
C LEU A 222 10.04 5.60 -3.27
N LEU A 223 9.38 6.72 -2.97
CA LEU A 223 8.23 7.20 -3.74
C LEU A 223 8.61 7.55 -5.19
N CYS A 224 9.73 8.24 -5.43
CA CYS A 224 10.20 8.55 -6.77
C CYS A 224 10.48 7.29 -7.58
N VAL A 225 11.09 6.27 -6.97
CA VAL A 225 11.35 4.97 -7.60
C VAL A 225 10.05 4.29 -8.03
N ILE A 226 9.05 4.28 -7.15
CA ILE A 226 7.70 3.76 -7.43
C ILE A 226 7.07 4.52 -8.60
N LEU A 227 7.04 5.86 -8.53
CA LEU A 227 6.40 6.69 -9.54
C LEU A 227 7.05 6.54 -10.93
N VAL A 228 8.39 6.57 -10.98
CA VAL A 228 9.13 6.41 -12.23
C VAL A 228 8.91 5.04 -12.84
N GLY A 229 8.99 3.97 -12.05
CA GLY A 229 8.81 2.65 -12.62
C GLY A 229 7.34 2.36 -12.99
N CYS A 230 6.35 2.86 -12.22
CA CYS A 230 4.93 2.74 -12.57
C CYS A 230 4.68 3.46 -13.90
N SER A 231 5.23 4.67 -14.06
CA SER A 231 5.19 5.37 -15.34
C SER A 231 5.81 4.53 -16.44
N ARG A 232 7.05 4.04 -16.30
CA ARG A 232 7.68 3.24 -17.37
C ARG A 232 6.90 1.97 -17.71
N LYS A 233 6.38 1.24 -16.73
CA LYS A 233 5.70 -0.04 -16.96
C LYS A 233 4.29 0.10 -17.52
N ILE A 234 3.56 1.15 -17.16
CA ILE A 234 2.17 1.39 -17.61
C ILE A 234 2.17 2.26 -18.87
N THR A 235 2.84 3.42 -18.81
CA THR A 235 2.84 4.46 -19.84
C THR A 235 3.51 3.99 -21.14
N ASP A 236 4.55 3.15 -21.08
CA ASP A 236 5.25 2.64 -22.27
C ASP A 236 4.56 1.43 -22.92
N LYS A 237 3.52 0.87 -22.29
CA LYS A 237 2.81 -0.29 -22.84
C LYS A 237 2.09 0.13 -24.12
N GLN A 238 2.22 -0.69 -25.18
CA GLN A 238 1.67 -0.40 -26.49
C GLN A 238 0.32 -1.08 -26.67
N VAL A 239 -0.62 -0.33 -27.22
CA VAL A 239 -1.99 -0.75 -27.49
C VAL A 239 -2.25 -0.58 -28.99
N THR A 240 -2.72 -1.65 -29.62
CA THR A 240 -3.08 -1.66 -31.03
C THR A 240 -4.59 -1.72 -31.17
N ALA A 241 -5.17 -0.77 -31.91
CA ALA A 241 -6.56 -0.82 -32.32
C ALA A 241 -6.65 -1.39 -33.74
N THR A 242 -7.30 -2.54 -33.88
CA THR A 242 -7.54 -3.22 -35.15
C THR A 242 -9.01 -3.06 -35.54
N ARG A 243 -9.28 -2.40 -36.66
CA ARG A 243 -10.63 -2.25 -37.21
C ARG A 243 -10.84 -3.19 -38.39
N PRO A 244 -12.02 -3.82 -38.51
CA PRO A 244 -12.36 -4.58 -39.72
C PRO A 244 -12.38 -3.64 -40.93
N GLY A 245 -11.45 -3.83 -41.88
CA GLY A 245 -11.42 -3.08 -43.15
C GLY A 245 -10.60 -1.79 -43.17
N THR A 246 -9.95 -1.37 -42.08
CA THR A 246 -8.99 -0.24 -42.08
C THR A 246 -7.62 -0.65 -41.51
N PHE A 247 -6.64 0.25 -41.57
CA PHE A 247 -5.29 0.03 -41.03
C PHE A 247 -5.29 -0.15 -39.49
N ARG A 248 -4.25 -0.82 -39.00
CA ARG A 248 -3.94 -0.96 -37.57
C ARG A 248 -3.27 0.32 -37.07
N GLU A 249 -3.78 0.88 -35.98
CA GLU A 249 -3.17 2.03 -35.31
C GLU A 249 -2.55 1.57 -34.00
N THR A 250 -1.27 1.89 -33.77
CA THR A 250 -0.55 1.55 -32.54
C THR A 250 -0.16 2.82 -31.79
N ILE A 251 -0.47 2.85 -30.49
CA ILE A 251 -0.17 4.00 -29.63
C ILE A 251 0.21 3.50 -28.23
N SER A 252 1.05 4.25 -27.51
CA SER A 252 1.34 3.93 -26.11
C SER A 252 0.21 4.42 -25.20
N VAL A 253 0.00 3.73 -24.07
CA VAL A 253 -0.96 4.15 -23.04
C VAL A 253 -0.65 5.56 -22.55
N GLY A 254 0.63 5.92 -22.47
CA GLY A 254 1.05 7.26 -22.10
C GLY A 254 0.66 8.35 -23.06
N SER A 255 0.81 8.10 -24.36
CA SER A 255 0.37 9.04 -25.38
C SER A 255 -1.15 9.18 -25.35
N LEU A 256 -1.90 8.09 -25.12
CA LEU A 256 -3.35 8.15 -24.92
C LEU A 256 -3.76 8.98 -23.70
N LEU A 257 -3.07 8.82 -22.56
CA LEU A 257 -3.32 9.63 -21.36
C LEU A 257 -3.00 11.11 -21.58
N ARG A 258 -1.90 11.41 -22.29
CA ARG A 258 -1.55 12.77 -22.69
C ARG A 258 -2.62 13.35 -23.60
N ASP A 259 -3.01 12.61 -24.63
CA ASP A 259 -4.03 13.06 -25.60
C ASP A 259 -5.38 13.26 -24.94
N ARG A 260 -5.74 12.46 -23.92
CA ARG A 260 -6.94 12.71 -23.11
C ARG A 260 -6.94 14.10 -22.49
N ILE A 261 -5.80 14.58 -21.99
CA ILE A 261 -5.68 15.88 -21.31
C ILE A 261 -5.58 17.03 -22.31
N PHE A 262 -4.79 16.86 -23.38
CA PHE A 262 -4.47 17.97 -24.29
C PHE A 262 -5.29 17.97 -25.59
N ASN A 263 -5.61 16.81 -26.16
CA ASN A 263 -6.26 16.66 -27.47
C ASN A 263 -7.24 15.46 -27.49
N PRO A 264 -8.39 15.54 -26.80
CA PRO A 264 -9.27 14.38 -26.57
C PRO A 264 -9.82 13.77 -27.86
N LYS A 265 -9.88 14.55 -28.95
CA LYS A 265 -10.30 14.09 -30.28
C LYS A 265 -9.47 12.91 -30.79
N ASN A 266 -8.17 12.86 -30.48
CA ASN A 266 -7.28 11.76 -30.91
C ASN A 266 -7.64 10.43 -30.22
N VAL A 267 -8.02 10.50 -28.94
CA VAL A 267 -8.44 9.32 -28.17
C VAL A 267 -9.77 8.78 -28.73
N TYR A 268 -10.72 9.67 -29.01
CA TYR A 268 -12.00 9.27 -29.60
C TYR A 268 -11.82 8.73 -31.02
N SER A 269 -10.96 9.34 -31.83
CA SER A 269 -10.65 8.82 -33.16
C SER A 269 -9.96 7.46 -33.09
N PHE A 270 -9.13 7.20 -32.09
CA PHE A 270 -8.45 5.90 -31.90
C PHE A 270 -9.46 4.78 -31.57
N PHE A 271 -10.40 5.04 -30.65
CA PHE A 271 -11.41 4.05 -30.23
C PHE A 271 -12.71 4.06 -31.06
N LYS A 272 -12.80 4.90 -32.08
CA LYS A 272 -13.99 5.01 -32.95
C LYS A 272 -14.36 3.66 -33.58
N GLY A 273 -15.65 3.36 -33.57
CA GLY A 273 -16.20 2.15 -34.22
C GLY A 273 -15.89 0.85 -33.49
N ASN A 274 -15.55 0.92 -32.19
CA ASN A 274 -15.31 -0.22 -31.31
C ASN A 274 -14.26 -1.23 -31.86
N PRO A 275 -12.99 -0.80 -32.04
CA PRO A 275 -11.94 -1.65 -32.57
C PRO A 275 -11.62 -2.82 -31.64
N ILE A 276 -11.03 -3.87 -32.21
CA ILE A 276 -10.43 -4.96 -31.45
C ILE A 276 -9.11 -4.45 -30.88
N ILE A 277 -8.94 -4.56 -29.55
CA ILE A 277 -7.76 -4.06 -28.86
C ILE A 277 -6.79 -5.22 -28.61
N GLU A 278 -5.56 -5.06 -29.07
CA GLU A 278 -4.45 -5.97 -28.78
C GLU A 278 -3.39 -5.24 -27.94
N TYR A 279 -2.89 -5.91 -26.90
CA TYR A 279 -1.83 -5.38 -26.04
C TYR A 279 -0.51 -6.04 -26.41
N HIS A 280 0.52 -5.24 -26.71
CA HIS A 280 1.85 -5.75 -27.00
C HIS A 280 2.82 -5.45 -25.85
N SER A 281 3.55 -6.49 -25.43
CA SER A 281 4.73 -6.34 -24.58
C SER A 281 5.97 -6.15 -25.45
N LYS A 282 6.88 -5.23 -25.07
CA LYS A 282 8.26 -5.27 -25.53
C LYS A 282 8.94 -6.49 -24.87
N SER A 283 8.86 -7.63 -25.54
CA SER A 283 9.54 -8.91 -25.24
C SER A 283 9.37 -9.49 -23.83
N HIS A 284 8.59 -10.57 -23.71
CA HIS A 284 9.11 -11.82 -23.15
C HIS A 284 8.24 -13.01 -23.58
N THR A 285 8.96 -14.09 -23.87
CA THR A 285 8.59 -15.35 -24.49
C THR A 285 7.47 -16.11 -23.76
N SER A 286 6.68 -16.84 -24.55
CA SER A 286 5.66 -17.80 -24.14
C SER A 286 6.05 -18.68 -22.94
N SER A 287 5.17 -18.78 -21.95
CA SER A 287 5.03 -20.03 -21.19
C SER A 287 3.56 -20.34 -20.95
N ASN A 288 3.07 -21.27 -21.75
CA ASN A 288 1.78 -21.94 -21.59
C ASN A 288 1.95 -23.04 -20.54
N LYS A 289 1.07 -23.14 -19.52
CA LYS A 289 0.50 -24.43 -19.07
C LYS A 289 -0.61 -24.26 -18.02
N LYS A 290 -1.74 -24.89 -18.34
CA LYS A 290 -2.93 -25.12 -17.53
C LYS A 290 -2.62 -25.90 -16.24
N SER A 291 -3.39 -25.64 -15.20
CA SER A 291 -3.79 -26.68 -14.24
C SER A 291 -5.22 -26.40 -13.76
N LYS A 292 -6.13 -27.32 -14.09
CA LYS A 292 -7.45 -27.48 -13.46
C LYS A 292 -7.25 -28.39 -12.24
N ASN A 293 -7.89 -28.09 -11.11
CA ASN A 293 -8.47 -29.14 -10.25
C ASN A 293 -9.47 -28.59 -9.21
N ASN A 294 -10.70 -29.12 -9.34
CA ASN A 294 -11.78 -29.38 -8.38
C ASN A 294 -11.82 -28.64 -7.02
N GLU A 295 -12.80 -27.74 -6.89
CA GLU A 295 -13.30 -27.24 -5.61
C GLU A 295 -14.52 -28.04 -5.14
N LYS A 296 -14.40 -28.69 -3.98
CA LYS A 296 -15.54 -29.14 -3.16
C LYS A 296 -15.82 -28.09 -2.09
N SER A 297 -17.10 -27.80 -1.91
CA SER A 297 -17.69 -26.89 -0.91
C SER A 297 -17.05 -27.02 0.48
N ARG A 298 -16.50 -25.91 1.00
CA ARG A 298 -15.93 -25.80 2.35
C ARG A 298 -16.72 -24.81 3.21
N SER A 299 -16.72 -25.07 4.52
CA SER A 299 -17.54 -24.41 5.55
C SER A 299 -17.07 -22.98 5.88
N PHE A 300 -18.04 -22.10 6.15
CA PHE A 300 -17.89 -20.67 6.47
C PHE A 300 -16.83 -20.37 7.56
N TRP A 301 -16.74 -21.20 8.60
CA TRP A 301 -15.76 -20.98 9.69
C TRP A 301 -14.31 -21.26 9.30
N TYR A 302 -14.09 -22.08 8.25
CA TYR A 302 -12.76 -22.26 7.67
C TYR A 302 -12.34 -21.01 6.86
N GLN A 303 -13.26 -20.36 6.15
CA GLN A 303 -13.00 -19.15 5.34
C GLN A 303 -12.63 -17.92 6.18
N VAL A 304 -13.16 -17.82 7.40
CA VAL A 304 -12.85 -16.72 8.33
C VAL A 304 -11.44 -16.85 8.93
N TRP A 305 -11.02 -18.07 9.28
CA TRP A 305 -9.70 -18.32 9.87
C TRP A 305 -8.58 -18.57 8.84
N SER A 306 -8.92 -18.87 7.58
CA SER A 306 -7.97 -19.05 6.47
C SER A 306 -7.50 -17.74 5.82
N GLY A 307 -8.13 -16.60 6.17
CA GLY A 307 -7.85 -15.29 5.58
C GLY A 307 -8.47 -15.06 4.20
N GLU A 308 -9.27 -16.01 3.67
CA GLU A 308 -9.95 -15.86 2.37
C GLU A 308 -10.90 -14.65 2.34
N LEU A 309 -11.54 -14.31 3.45
CA LEU A 309 -12.37 -13.10 3.56
C LEU A 309 -11.53 -11.81 3.47
N PHE A 310 -10.33 -11.79 4.04
CA PHE A 310 -9.43 -10.65 3.90
C PHE A 310 -8.89 -10.55 2.46
N ASP A 311 -8.61 -11.68 1.83
CA ASP A 311 -8.24 -11.77 0.41
C ASP A 311 -9.39 -11.41 -0.54
N GLU A 312 -10.65 -11.62 -0.14
CA GLU A 312 -11.86 -11.23 -0.89
C GLU A 312 -12.19 -9.74 -0.70
N ILE A 313 -12.00 -9.20 0.51
CA ILE A 313 -12.19 -7.78 0.83
C ILE A 313 -11.07 -6.91 0.25
N THR A 314 -9.84 -7.42 0.14
CA THR A 314 -8.69 -6.71 -0.42
C THR A 314 -8.35 -7.10 -1.87
N GLY A 315 -9.01 -8.14 -2.42
CA GLY A 315 -8.69 -8.71 -3.74
C GLY A 315 -7.30 -9.37 -3.84
N ALA A 316 -6.59 -9.57 -2.73
CA ALA A 316 -5.15 -9.83 -2.70
C ALA A 316 -4.72 -11.28 -3.01
N ALA A 317 -5.59 -12.30 -2.88
CA ALA A 317 -5.19 -13.68 -3.14
C ALA A 317 -4.92 -14.00 -4.62
N HIS A 318 -5.61 -13.31 -5.55
CA HIS A 318 -5.45 -13.51 -6.99
C HIS A 318 -4.45 -12.52 -7.65
N LEU A 319 -4.03 -11.48 -6.91
CA LEU A 319 -3.05 -10.48 -7.33
C LEU A 319 -1.62 -11.03 -7.54
N THR A 320 -1.34 -12.28 -7.16
CA THR A 320 -0.04 -12.91 -7.38
C THR A 320 0.06 -13.64 -8.72
N LYS A 321 -1.07 -13.93 -9.38
CA LYS A 321 -1.11 -14.53 -10.73
C LYS A 321 -1.50 -13.53 -11.81
N ILE A 322 -2.22 -12.47 -11.43
CA ILE A 322 -2.59 -11.34 -12.28
C ILE A 322 -1.58 -10.22 -12.03
N ASP A 323 -0.78 -9.89 -13.03
CA ASP A 323 0.14 -8.76 -12.96
C ASP A 323 -0.67 -7.45 -12.78
N TRP A 324 -0.61 -6.86 -11.58
CA TRP A 324 -1.32 -5.62 -11.27
C TRP A 324 -0.99 -4.47 -12.23
N ILE A 325 0.23 -4.48 -12.80
CA ILE A 325 0.65 -3.55 -13.86
C ILE A 325 -0.25 -3.71 -15.09
N GLU A 326 -0.51 -4.94 -15.51
CA GLU A 326 -1.35 -5.23 -16.67
C GLU A 326 -2.81 -4.91 -16.38
N LEU A 327 -3.29 -5.22 -15.18
CA LEU A 327 -4.64 -4.87 -14.73
C LEU A 327 -4.85 -3.36 -14.67
N THR A 328 -3.86 -2.61 -14.21
CA THR A 328 -3.91 -1.14 -14.17
C THR A 328 -3.86 -0.56 -15.58
N THR A 329 -3.04 -1.15 -16.46
CA THR A 329 -2.98 -0.76 -17.86
C THR A 329 -4.33 -0.97 -18.55
N THR A 330 -4.92 -2.16 -18.37
CA THR A 330 -6.21 -2.47 -18.98
C THR A 330 -7.32 -1.62 -18.40
N PHE A 331 -7.30 -1.34 -17.10
CA PHE A 331 -8.23 -0.39 -16.48
C PHE A 331 -8.18 0.99 -17.14
N VAL A 332 -6.98 1.55 -17.30
CA VAL A 332 -6.80 2.88 -17.91
C VAL A 332 -7.35 2.89 -19.33
N VAL A 333 -7.01 1.88 -20.13
CA VAL A 333 -7.47 1.74 -21.51
C VAL A 333 -8.98 1.55 -21.58
N ASP A 334 -9.56 0.77 -20.67
CA ASP A 334 -11.01 0.53 -20.59
C ASP A 334 -11.79 1.81 -20.24
N VAL A 335 -11.28 2.63 -19.33
CA VAL A 335 -11.89 3.93 -18.99
C VAL A 335 -11.91 4.84 -20.23
N LEU A 336 -10.77 4.97 -20.91
CA LEU A 336 -10.66 5.80 -22.13
C LEU A 336 -11.56 5.29 -23.26
N ARG A 337 -11.63 3.97 -23.42
CA ARG A 337 -12.49 3.32 -24.40
C ARG A 337 -13.97 3.53 -24.07
N ALA A 338 -14.37 3.35 -22.82
CA ALA A 338 -15.76 3.57 -22.42
C ALA A 338 -16.16 5.05 -22.55
N GLU A 339 -15.26 5.99 -22.27
CA GLU A 339 -15.46 7.41 -22.57
C GLU A 339 -15.73 7.65 -24.05
N SER A 340 -14.93 7.06 -24.95
CA SER A 340 -15.16 7.20 -26.39
C SER A 340 -16.52 6.64 -26.83
N ARG A 341 -16.97 5.53 -26.23
CA ARG A 341 -18.26 4.91 -26.56
C ARG A 341 -19.45 5.79 -26.16
N VAL A 342 -19.34 6.49 -25.03
CA VAL A 342 -20.36 7.45 -24.58
C VAL A 342 -20.41 8.65 -25.52
N VAL A 343 -19.26 9.15 -25.96
CA VAL A 343 -19.17 10.26 -26.92
C VAL A 343 -19.74 9.88 -28.30
N ASP A 344 -19.48 8.66 -28.76
CA ASP A 344 -20.02 8.14 -30.03
C ASP A 344 -21.52 7.76 -29.94
N GLY A 345 -22.15 7.86 -28.76
CA GLY A 345 -23.55 7.46 -28.52
C GLY A 345 -23.79 5.94 -28.55
N SER A 346 -22.71 5.14 -28.63
CA SER A 346 -22.77 3.68 -28.70
C SER A 346 -23.08 3.02 -27.34
N SER A 347 -22.83 3.71 -26.22
CA SER A 347 -23.15 3.21 -24.88
C SER A 347 -23.59 4.36 -23.97
N THR A 348 -24.53 4.09 -23.08
CA THR A 348 -25.01 5.05 -22.07
C THR A 348 -24.43 4.78 -20.68
N VAL A 349 -23.56 3.78 -20.55
CA VAL A 349 -22.99 3.37 -19.26
C VAL A 349 -21.85 4.31 -18.87
N GLU A 350 -21.83 4.74 -17.61
CA GLU A 350 -20.72 5.53 -17.07
C GLU A 350 -19.36 4.83 -17.29
N PRO A 351 -18.34 5.52 -17.83
CA PRO A 351 -17.08 4.89 -18.23
C PRO A 351 -16.36 4.14 -17.11
N PHE A 352 -16.31 4.76 -15.93
CA PHE A 352 -15.66 4.18 -14.76
C PHE A 352 -16.36 2.90 -14.30
N LYS A 353 -17.71 2.91 -14.33
CA LYS A 353 -18.54 1.76 -13.98
C LYS A 353 -18.35 0.62 -14.98
N TRP A 354 -18.28 0.92 -16.27
CA TRP A 354 -18.01 -0.07 -17.31
C TRP A 354 -16.64 -0.76 -17.10
N ALA A 355 -15.60 0.03 -16.88
CA ALA A 355 -14.25 -0.49 -16.62
C ALA A 355 -14.17 -1.34 -15.34
N LEU A 356 -14.84 -0.91 -14.25
CA LEU A 356 -14.92 -1.69 -13.01
C LEU A 356 -15.63 -3.04 -13.21
N TRP A 357 -16.72 -3.08 -13.98
CA TRP A 357 -17.41 -4.34 -14.28
C TRP A 357 -16.55 -5.29 -15.12
N ARG A 358 -15.81 -4.75 -16.11
CA ARG A 358 -14.88 -5.56 -16.90
C ARG A 358 -13.77 -6.17 -16.02
N ILE A 359 -13.17 -5.38 -15.14
CA ILE A 359 -12.15 -5.86 -14.19
C ILE A 359 -12.71 -6.91 -13.23
N TYR A 360 -13.90 -6.65 -12.67
CA TYR A 360 -14.56 -7.59 -11.79
C TYR A 360 -14.75 -8.96 -12.45
N LEU A 361 -15.14 -8.98 -13.72
CA LEU A 361 -15.32 -10.22 -14.47
C LEU A 361 -14.02 -10.92 -14.83
N ILE A 362 -12.98 -10.17 -15.22
CA ILE A 362 -11.64 -10.72 -15.43
C ILE A 362 -11.17 -11.45 -14.17
N HIS A 363 -11.33 -10.81 -13.02
CA HIS A 363 -11.00 -11.40 -11.73
C HIS A 363 -11.85 -12.64 -11.43
N ARG A 364 -13.17 -12.52 -11.59
CA ARG A 364 -14.10 -13.62 -11.25
C ARG A 364 -13.90 -14.87 -12.10
N PHE A 365 -13.57 -14.70 -13.38
CA PHE A 365 -13.29 -15.80 -14.30
C PHE A 365 -11.83 -16.21 -14.32
N SER A 366 -10.97 -15.59 -13.49
CA SER A 366 -9.51 -15.83 -13.49
C SER A 366 -8.91 -15.75 -14.90
N SER A 367 -9.41 -14.80 -15.70
CA SER A 367 -8.99 -14.58 -17.08
C SER A 367 -7.72 -13.74 -17.14
N ASP A 368 -7.01 -13.81 -18.28
CA ASP A 368 -5.87 -12.94 -18.56
C ASP A 368 -6.32 -11.46 -18.49
N PRO A 369 -5.58 -10.55 -17.81
CA PRO A 369 -5.89 -9.13 -17.79
C PRO A 369 -6.04 -8.50 -19.18
N LEU A 370 -5.32 -9.03 -20.17
CA LEU A 370 -5.30 -8.56 -21.56
C LEU A 370 -6.35 -9.26 -22.44
N ILE A 371 -7.30 -9.98 -21.85
CA ILE A 371 -8.37 -10.70 -22.57
C ILE A 371 -9.18 -9.78 -23.49
N SER A 372 -9.53 -10.25 -24.69
CA SER A 372 -10.39 -9.50 -25.60
C SER A 372 -11.86 -9.51 -25.13
N ASP A 373 -12.64 -8.49 -25.52
CA ASP A 373 -14.06 -8.42 -25.16
C ASP A 373 -14.83 -9.65 -25.62
N ASP A 374 -14.51 -10.20 -26.80
CA ASP A 374 -15.24 -11.34 -27.36
C ASP A 374 -15.00 -12.63 -26.59
N GLN A 375 -13.77 -12.82 -26.11
CA GLN A 375 -13.43 -13.93 -25.23
C GLN A 375 -14.11 -13.76 -23.87
N LEU A 376 -14.10 -12.56 -23.29
CA LEU A 376 -14.78 -12.30 -22.02
C LEU A 376 -16.31 -12.47 -22.13
N ARG A 377 -16.92 -12.04 -23.24
CA ARG A 377 -18.33 -12.28 -23.55
C ARG A 377 -18.62 -13.77 -23.75
N ALA A 378 -17.69 -14.53 -24.33
CA ALA A 378 -17.83 -15.98 -24.46
C ALA A 378 -17.85 -16.67 -23.09
N GLU A 379 -16.98 -16.28 -22.16
CA GLU A 379 -17.01 -16.78 -20.78
C GLU A 379 -18.32 -16.39 -20.06
N CYS A 380 -18.79 -15.15 -20.22
CA CYS A 380 -20.12 -14.74 -19.73
C CYS A 380 -21.26 -15.62 -20.27
N ARG A 381 -21.28 -15.91 -21.58
CA ARG A 381 -22.30 -16.77 -22.20
C ARG A 381 -22.23 -18.20 -21.70
N LYS A 382 -21.01 -18.72 -21.49
CA LYS A 382 -20.79 -20.05 -20.95
C LYS A 382 -21.29 -20.15 -19.51
N TRP A 383 -20.95 -19.18 -18.66
CA TRP A 383 -21.44 -19.10 -17.29
C TRP A 383 -22.98 -19.00 -17.24
N GLN A 384 -23.58 -18.17 -18.10
CA GLN A 384 -25.05 -18.07 -18.17
C GLN A 384 -25.73 -19.40 -18.54
N LYS A 385 -25.12 -20.20 -19.44
CA LYS A 385 -25.64 -21.52 -19.82
C LYS A 385 -25.53 -22.53 -18.67
N GLU A 386 -24.38 -22.55 -17.98
CA GLU A 386 -24.16 -23.42 -16.81
C GLU A 386 -25.19 -23.12 -15.71
N GLN A 387 -25.49 -21.84 -15.48
CA GLN A 387 -26.49 -21.42 -14.49
C GLN A 387 -27.94 -21.73 -14.87
N GLN A 388 -28.26 -21.73 -16.17
CA GLN A 388 -29.59 -22.16 -16.62
C GLN A 388 -29.82 -23.66 -16.42
N LEU A 389 -28.76 -24.47 -16.38
CA LEU A 389 -28.82 -25.92 -16.14
C LEU A 389 -28.89 -26.23 -14.64
N GLU A 390 -28.34 -25.40 -13.77
CA GLU A 390 -28.34 -25.56 -12.31
C GLU A 390 -29.59 -24.96 -11.60
N LYS A 391 -30.73 -24.83 -12.31
CA LYS A 391 -32.00 -24.32 -11.77
C LYS A 391 -32.44 -25.13 -10.54
N GLY A 392 -32.03 -24.67 -9.35
CA GLY A 392 -32.37 -25.30 -8.08
C GLY A 392 -31.64 -24.78 -6.84
N LYS A 393 -30.59 -23.96 -6.94
CA LYS A 393 -29.89 -23.42 -5.76
C LYS A 393 -29.76 -21.89 -5.75
N LYS A 394 -30.59 -21.29 -4.88
CA LYS A 394 -30.50 -19.97 -4.23
C LYS A 394 -30.26 -18.75 -5.14
N GLU A 395 -31.35 -18.09 -5.55
CA GLU A 395 -31.37 -16.77 -6.22
C GLU A 395 -30.81 -15.60 -5.39
N ASN A 396 -30.45 -15.80 -4.11
CA ASN A 396 -30.07 -14.72 -3.20
C ASN A 396 -28.55 -14.56 -2.99
N ASP A 397 -27.72 -15.18 -3.81
CA ASP A 397 -26.27 -14.99 -3.71
C ASP A 397 -25.83 -13.69 -4.41
N PHE A 398 -25.35 -12.71 -3.62
CA PHE A 398 -24.89 -11.42 -4.12
C PHE A 398 -23.81 -11.55 -5.20
N SER A 399 -22.98 -12.59 -5.12
CA SER A 399 -21.93 -12.85 -6.11
C SER A 399 -22.53 -13.16 -7.50
N MET A 400 -23.63 -13.91 -7.54
CA MET A 400 -24.31 -14.30 -8.78
C MET A 400 -25.00 -13.11 -9.44
N LEU A 401 -25.63 -12.24 -8.63
CA LEU A 401 -26.23 -10.99 -9.10
C LEU A 401 -25.18 -10.04 -9.69
N ALA A 402 -24.00 -9.95 -9.06
CA ALA A 402 -22.90 -9.14 -9.55
C ALA A 402 -22.38 -9.63 -10.91
N ILE A 403 -22.16 -10.95 -11.08
CA ILE A 403 -21.71 -11.51 -12.37
C ILE A 403 -22.74 -11.24 -13.48
N ARG A 404 -24.03 -11.44 -13.19
CA ARG A 404 -25.11 -11.18 -14.15
C ARG A 404 -25.15 -9.70 -14.55
N LYS A 405 -24.98 -8.79 -13.59
CA LYS A 405 -24.93 -7.34 -13.84
C LYS A 405 -23.68 -6.92 -14.62
N GLY A 406 -22.53 -7.51 -14.34
CA GLY A 406 -21.31 -7.29 -15.13
C GLY A 406 -21.48 -7.76 -16.57
N CYS A 407 -21.96 -8.99 -16.77
CA CYS A 407 -22.11 -9.56 -18.11
C CYS A 407 -23.14 -8.81 -18.96
N SER A 408 -24.23 -8.31 -18.35
CA SER A 408 -25.19 -7.44 -19.07
C SER A 408 -24.59 -6.08 -19.44
N THR A 409 -23.73 -5.52 -18.59
CA THR A 409 -23.03 -4.25 -18.86
C THR A 409 -22.04 -4.34 -20.04
N LEU A 410 -21.51 -5.53 -20.35
CA LEU A 410 -20.62 -5.78 -21.49
C LEU A 410 -21.34 -6.10 -22.81
N GLN A 411 -22.65 -6.37 -22.74
CA GLN A 411 -23.52 -6.63 -23.90
C GLN A 411 -24.13 -5.33 -24.46
N LEU A 412 -24.25 -4.31 -23.61
CA LEU A 412 -24.53 -2.91 -23.94
C LEU A 412 -23.24 -2.21 -24.38
#